data_AF-A0A937TS88-F1
#
_entry.id   AF-A0A937TS88-F1
#
_cell.length_a   1.000
_cell.length_b   1.000
_cell.length_c   1.000
_cell.angle_alpha   90.00
_cell.angle_beta   90.00
_cell.angle_gamma   90.00
#
_symmetry.space_group_name_H-M   'P 1'
#
loop_
_entity.id
_entity.type
_entity.pdbx_description
1 polymer ?
#
loop_
_entity_poly.entity_id
_entity_poly.type
_entity_poly.pdbx_seq_one_letter_code
_entity_poly.pdbx_strand_id
1 'polypeptide(L)' 'MKYRARIDLSFDSEADARSLMDYAREVSGKAVSINEGRGDEEISFCDLELCRHDEGLPCTKLERVEVKKSGVITS' A
#
# COMPACT_ATOMS: atom_id res chain seq x y z
N MET A 1 7.73 11.46 18.35
CA MET A 1 7.26 11.95 17.03
C MET A 1 7.45 10.85 16.00
N LYS A 2 6.54 10.71 15.03
CA LYS A 2 6.61 9.73 13.93
C LYS A 2 6.41 10.47 12.62
N TYR A 3 7.09 10.03 11.57
CA TYR A 3 6.95 10.59 10.22
C TYR A 3 6.21 9.59 9.34
N ARG A 4 5.27 10.08 8.53
CA ARG A 4 4.48 9.26 7.61
C ARG A 4 4.63 9.80 6.19
N ALA A 5 5.14 8.96 5.30
CA ALA A 5 5.14 9.21 3.87
C ALA A 5 3.87 8.62 3.24
N ARG A 6 3.26 9.34 2.29
CA ARG A 6 2.18 8.86 1.43
C ARG A 6 2.55 9.19 0.00
N ILE A 7 2.45 8.22 -0.88
CA ILE A 7 2.89 8.32 -2.27
C ILE A 7 1.70 7.89 -3.14
N ASP A 8 1.34 8.73 -4.10
CA ASP A 8 0.27 8.51 -5.08
C ASP A 8 0.89 8.72 -6.47
N LEU A 9 0.90 7.67 -7.27
CA LEU A 9 1.61 7.60 -8.54
C LEU A 9 0.74 6.88 -9.57
N SER A 10 0.69 7.42 -10.78
CA SER A 10 0.01 6.82 -11.92
C SER A 10 1.03 6.27 -12.91
N PHE A 11 0.77 5.06 -13.43
CA PHE A 11 1.65 4.35 -14.36
C PHE A 11 0.85 3.96 -15.60
N ASP A 12 1.50 3.99 -16.76
CA ASP A 12 0.98 3.45 -18.02
C ASP A 12 1.29 1.94 -18.20
N SER A 13 2.16 1.39 -17.35
CA SER A 13 2.57 -0.01 -17.31
C SER A 13 2.13 -0.69 -16.01
N GLU A 14 1.32 -1.75 -16.12
CA GLU A 14 0.94 -2.58 -14.96
C GLU A 14 2.17 -3.23 -14.30
N ALA A 15 3.17 -3.61 -15.09
CA ALA A 15 4.39 -4.24 -14.58
C ALA A 15 5.20 -3.29 -13.69
N ASP A 16 5.24 -2.00 -14.03
CA ASP A 16 5.95 -0.99 -13.23
C ASP A 16 5.18 -0.67 -11.96
N ALA A 17 3.85 -0.55 -12.04
CA ALA A 17 3.00 -0.39 -10.87
C ALA A 17 3.16 -1.56 -9.88
N ARG A 18 3.21 -2.81 -10.39
CA ARG A 18 3.46 -4.01 -9.58
C ARG A 18 4.87 -4.03 -8.99
N SER A 19 5.88 -3.64 -9.75
CA SER A 19 7.25 -3.55 -9.26
C SER A 19 7.38 -2.56 -8.09
N LEU A 20 6.65 -1.43 -8.15
CA LEU A 20 6.58 -0.50 -7.03
C LEU A 20 5.85 -1.12 -5.81
N MET A 21 4.76 -1.87 -6.02
CA MET A 21 4.05 -2.55 -4.93
C MET A 21 4.96 -3.52 -4.17
N ASP A 22 5.78 -4.29 -4.89
CA ASP A 22 6.75 -5.21 -4.27
C ASP A 22 7.81 -4.46 -3.46
N TYR A 23 8.34 -3.36 -4.01
CA TYR A 23 9.28 -2.52 -3.27
C TYR A 23 8.66 -1.87 -2.04
N ALA A 24 7.45 -1.34 -2.17
CA ALA A 24 6.72 -0.70 -1.08
C ALA A 24 6.41 -1.70 0.04
N ARG A 25 6.12 -2.96 -0.29
CA ARG A 25 5.98 -4.06 0.66
C ARG A 25 7.26 -4.31 1.44
N GLU A 26 8.42 -4.35 0.77
CA GLU A 26 9.72 -4.52 1.45
C GLU A 26 10.03 -3.35 2.40
N VAL A 27 9.85 -2.12 1.92
CA VAL A 27 10.10 -0.92 2.72
C VAL A 27 9.14 -0.82 3.90
N SER A 28 7.88 -1.22 3.72
CA SER A 28 6.88 -1.24 4.79
C SER A 28 7.27 -2.16 5.95
N GLY A 29 8.03 -3.23 5.68
CA GLY A 29 8.60 -4.09 6.74
C GLY A 29 9.60 -3.37 7.65
N LYS A 30 10.13 -2.22 7.23
CA LYS A 30 11.05 -1.36 8.00
C LYS A 30 10.31 -0.25 8.75
N ALA A 31 9.00 -0.06 8.50
CA ALA A 31 8.19 0.95 9.17
C ALA A 31 7.94 0.60 10.64
N VAL A 32 7.72 1.61 11.47
CA VAL A 32 7.40 1.40 12.88
C VAL A 32 5.92 1.09 13.02
N SER A 33 5.57 -0.07 13.61
CA SER A 33 4.19 -0.37 14.02
C SER A 33 3.78 0.53 15.19
N ILE A 34 2.62 1.17 15.06
CA ILE A 34 2.00 1.97 16.13
C ILE A 34 0.93 1.09 16.76
N ASN A 35 0.91 1.01 18.10
CA ASN A 35 0.00 0.14 18.86
C ASN A 35 0.13 -1.36 18.55
N GLU A 36 1.36 -1.84 18.28
CA GLU A 36 1.66 -3.25 17.99
C GLU A 36 0.96 -4.22 18.96
N GLY A 37 0.22 -5.19 18.41
CA GLY A 37 -0.49 -6.22 19.18
C GLY A 37 -1.80 -5.79 19.84
N ARG A 38 -2.27 -4.56 19.59
CA ARG A 38 -3.57 -4.07 20.07
C ARG A 38 -4.62 -4.07 18.95
N GLY A 39 -5.90 -4.00 19.31
CA GLY A 39 -7.00 -3.93 18.32
C GLY A 39 -6.98 -2.66 17.47
N ASP A 40 -6.25 -1.63 17.91
CA ASP A 40 -6.02 -0.36 17.24
C ASP A 40 -4.58 -0.25 16.67
N GLU A 41 -3.94 -1.38 16.35
CA GLU A 41 -2.66 -1.41 15.64
C GLU A 41 -2.78 -0.73 14.26
N GLU A 42 -1.89 0.24 14.00
CA GLU A 42 -1.82 0.89 12.70
C GLU A 42 -1.11 -0.03 11.70
N ILE A 43 -1.80 -0.32 10.59
CA ILE A 43 -1.32 -1.23 9.56
C ILE A 43 -0.78 -0.40 8.39
N SER A 44 0.47 -0.69 7.98
CA SER A 44 1.01 -0.13 6.75
C SER A 44 0.35 -0.82 5.57
N PHE A 45 -0.04 -0.07 4.53
CA PHE A 45 -0.70 -0.64 3.38
C PHE A 45 -0.28 0.03 2.07
N CYS A 46 -0.43 -0.72 0.99
CA CYS A 46 -0.33 -0.23 -0.37
C CYS A 46 -1.54 -0.75 -1.16
N ASP A 47 -2.13 0.11 -1.98
CA ASP A 47 -3.26 -0.23 -2.84
C ASP A 47 -2.81 -0.15 -4.29
N LEU A 48 -3.18 -1.16 -5.08
CA LEU A 48 -3.09 -1.12 -6.54
C LEU A 48 -4.48 -0.95 -7.10
N GLU A 49 -4.65 0.05 -7.96
CA GLU A 49 -5.94 0.37 -8.57
C GLU A 49 -5.78 0.56 -10.08
N LEU A 50 -6.80 0.17 -10.83
CA LEU A 50 -6.96 0.62 -12.20
C LEU A 50 -7.51 2.04 -12.16
N CYS A 51 -6.66 3.01 -12.48
CA CYS A 51 -7.03 4.42 -12.53
C CYS A 51 -7.92 4.70 -13.74
N ARG A 52 -9.03 5.41 -13.52
CA ARG A 52 -9.93 5.89 -14.58
C ARG A 52 -10.31 7.36 -14.40
N HIS A 53 -9.47 8.12 -13.69
CA HIS A 53 -9.71 9.54 -13.44
C HIS A 53 -9.78 10.36 -14.73
N ASP A 54 -8.97 10.03 -15.73
CA ASP A 54 -8.99 10.69 -17.04
C ASP A 54 -10.31 10.47 -17.80
N GLU A 55 -11.06 9.42 -17.46
CA GLU A 55 -12.38 9.10 -18.01
C GLU A 55 -13.52 9.67 -17.15
N GLY A 56 -13.22 10.33 -16.03
CA GLY A 56 -14.20 10.80 -15.05
C GLY A 56 -14.91 9.67 -14.29
N LEU A 57 -14.33 8.46 -14.29
CA LEU A 57 -14.88 7.26 -13.67
C LEU A 57 -14.13 6.91 -12.37
N PRO A 58 -14.77 6.19 -11.44
CA PRO A 58 -14.10 5.74 -10.22
C PRO A 58 -12.98 4.74 -10.54
N CYS A 59 -11.88 4.84 -9.80
CA CYS A 59 -10.82 3.85 -9.82
C CYS A 59 -11.36 2.48 -9.36
N THR A 60 -10.84 1.41 -9.95
CA THR A 60 -11.17 0.04 -9.54
C THR A 60 -10.04 -0.54 -8.73
N LYS A 61 -10.31 -0.92 -7.48
CA LYS A 61 -9.30 -1.57 -6.63
C LYS A 61 -8.97 -2.96 -7.16
N LEU A 62 -7.70 -3.20 -7.45
CA LEU A 62 -7.20 -4.48 -7.94
C LEU A 62 -6.60 -5.31 -6.80
N GLU A 63 -5.81 -4.68 -5.93
CA GLU A 63 -5.10 -5.36 -4.85
C GLU A 63 -4.90 -4.44 -3.66
N ARG A 64 -4.91 -5.01 -2.45
CA ARG A 64 -4.46 -4.35 -1.23
C ARG A 64 -3.45 -5.24 -0.53
N VAL A 65 -2.27 -4.71 -0.29
CA VAL A 65 -1.24 -5.35 0.52
C VAL A 65 -1.23 -4.69 1.89
N GLU A 66 -1.49 -5.47 2.92
CA GLU A 66 -1.38 -5.04 4.31
C GLU A 66 -0.15 -5.65 4.96
N VAL A 67 0.74 -4.79 5.46
CA VAL A 67 1.98 -5.19 6.10
C VAL A 67 1.86 -4.98 7.60
N LYS A 68 1.82 -6.10 8.33
CA LYS A 68 1.96 -6.13 9.78
C LYS A 68 3.36 -6.62 10.11
N LYS A 69 3.87 -6.22 11.27
CA LYS A 69 5.18 -6.71 11.73
C LYS A 69 5.19 -8.23 11.96
N SER A 70 4.03 -8.80 12.25
CA SER A 70 3.82 -10.25 12.39
C SER A 70 3.69 -11.02 11.05
N GLY A 71 3.78 -10.33 9.90
CA GLY A 71 3.69 -10.95 8.58
C GLY A 71 2.85 -10.13 7.59
N VAL A 72 2.86 -10.53 6.32
CA VAL A 72 2.07 -9.88 5.25
C VAL A 72 0.73 -10.59 5.08
N ILE A 73 -0.35 -9.82 5.04
CA ILE A 73 -1.70 -10.30 4.74
C ILE A 73 -2.07 -9.73 3.37
N THR A 74 -2.37 -10.61 2.42
CA THR A 74 -2.94 -10.26 1.12
C THR A 74 -4.41 -10.62 1.15
N SER A 75 -5.28 -9.66 0.84
CA SER A 75 -6.74 -9.83 0.78
C SER A 75 -7.26 -9.55 -0.62
#